data_AF-A0A0D8XF42-F1
#
_entry.id   AF-A0A0D8XF42-F1
#
_cell.length_a   1.000
_cell.length_b   1.000
_cell.length_c   1.000
_cell.angle_alpha   90.00
_cell.angle_beta   90.00
_cell.angle_gamma   90.00
#
_symmetry.space_group_name_H-M   'P 1'
#
loop_
_entity.id
_entity.type
_entity.pdbx_description
1 polymer ?
#
loop_
_entity_poly.entity_id
_entity_poly.type
_entity_poly.pdbx_seq_one_letter_code
_entity_poly.pdbx_strand_id
1 'polypeptide(L)'
;MMFLWINLLSLFAANVVFAGHPVIEASTKRCLDCYKLLSEAKSAIQEATVFTEEVVESAVKAVCGRFPYLLEEVCDFFEKKVFEALFKWIEEKERKWDVENGCEHIRLCPRSKTTKQHFNFS
;
A
#
# COMPACT_ATOMS: atom_id res chain seq x y z
N MET A 1 -31.27 -28.24 56.40
CA MET A 1 -30.23 -28.85 55.55
C MET A 1 -30.99 -29.55 54.41
N MET A 2 -30.88 -29.28 53.12
CA MET A 2 -29.73 -28.79 52.34
C MET A 2 -30.16 -28.60 50.86
N PHE A 3 -31.08 -27.69 50.49
CA PHE A 3 -31.50 -27.55 49.07
C PHE A 3 -31.96 -26.14 48.68
N LEU A 4 -31.16 -25.10 48.94
CA LEU A 4 -31.53 -23.72 48.58
C LEU A 4 -30.36 -22.87 48.01
N TRP A 5 -29.36 -23.49 47.38
CA TRP A 5 -28.13 -22.80 46.94
C TRP A 5 -27.71 -23.03 45.48
N ILE A 6 -28.60 -23.46 44.57
CA ILE A 6 -28.20 -23.75 43.17
C ILE A 6 -28.78 -22.75 42.14
N ASN A 7 -29.70 -21.85 42.52
CA ASN A 7 -30.39 -20.97 41.56
C ASN A 7 -29.92 -19.50 41.53
N LEU A 8 -28.63 -19.22 41.78
CA LEU A 8 -28.12 -17.84 41.68
C LEU A 8 -26.82 -17.68 40.86
N LEU A 9 -26.46 -18.68 40.05
CA LEU A 9 -25.27 -18.62 39.18
C LEU A 9 -25.59 -18.79 37.68
N SER A 10 -26.84 -19.02 37.30
CA SER A 10 -27.27 -19.21 35.90
C SER A 10 -27.90 -17.97 35.25
N LEU A 11 -28.06 -16.85 35.96
CA LEU A 11 -28.74 -15.64 35.46
C LEU A 11 -27.81 -14.56 34.87
N PHE A 12 -26.48 -14.73 34.93
CA PHE A 12 -25.53 -13.79 34.34
C PHE A 12 -25.02 -14.18 32.94
N ALA A 13 -25.60 -15.20 32.31
CA ALA A 13 -25.21 -15.63 30.96
C ALA A 13 -26.04 -15.00 29.81
N ALA A 14 -27.01 -14.12 30.11
CA ALA A 14 -27.98 -13.66 29.09
C ALA A 14 -27.81 -12.22 28.59
N ASN A 15 -26.92 -11.40 29.17
CA ASN A 15 -26.85 -9.96 28.83
C ASN A 15 -25.45 -9.45 28.46
N VAL A 16 -24.67 -10.26 27.76
CA VAL A 16 -23.59 -9.71 26.92
C VAL A 16 -23.83 -10.17 25.48
N VAL A 17 -25.00 -9.80 24.96
CA VAL A 17 -25.14 -9.57 23.52
C VAL A 17 -24.17 -8.43 23.21
N PHE A 18 -22.96 -8.79 22.79
CA PHE A 18 -22.04 -7.86 22.17
C PHE A 18 -22.72 -7.34 20.91
N ALA A 19 -23.48 -6.26 21.05
CA ALA A 19 -23.87 -5.39 19.95
C ALA A 19 -22.63 -4.60 19.48
N GLY A 20 -21.57 -5.33 19.12
CA GLY A 20 -20.53 -4.81 18.24
C GLY A 20 -21.21 -4.54 16.91
N HIS A 21 -21.36 -3.26 16.57
CA HIS A 21 -22.14 -2.80 15.45
C HIS A 21 -21.61 -3.38 14.12
N PRO A 22 -22.48 -3.83 13.18
CA PRO A 22 -22.06 -4.29 11.84
C PRO A 22 -21.32 -3.20 11.05
N VAL A 23 -21.48 -1.94 11.45
CA VAL A 23 -20.79 -0.77 10.88
C VAL A 23 -19.28 -0.79 11.17
N ILE A 24 -18.86 -1.26 12.35
CA ILE A 24 -17.45 -1.27 12.75
C ILE A 24 -16.71 -2.35 11.95
N GLU A 25 -17.27 -3.56 11.85
CA GLU A 25 -16.66 -4.67 11.11
C GLU A 25 -16.53 -4.38 9.59
N ALA A 26 -17.58 -3.81 8.98
CA ALA A 26 -17.54 -3.39 7.58
C ALA A 26 -16.57 -2.22 7.31
N SER A 27 -16.32 -1.36 8.30
CA SER A 27 -15.29 -0.31 8.20
C SER A 27 -13.87 -0.86 8.35
N THR A 28 -13.67 -1.82 9.26
CA THR A 28 -12.39 -2.48 9.49
C THR A 28 -11.96 -3.32 8.28
N LYS A 29 -12.89 -4.09 7.69
CA LYS A 29 -12.60 -4.91 6.52
C LYS A 29 -12.19 -4.07 5.30
N ARG A 30 -12.92 -2.98 5.01
CA ARG A 30 -12.57 -2.07 3.90
C ARG A 30 -11.21 -1.40 4.08
N CYS A 31 -10.87 -1.07 5.31
CA CYS A 31 -9.57 -0.50 5.64
C CYS A 31 -8.44 -1.52 5.41
N LEU A 32 -8.60 -2.76 5.89
CA LEU A 32 -7.64 -3.84 5.65
C LEU A 32 -7.48 -4.15 4.15
N ASP A 33 -8.60 -4.28 3.42
CA ASP A 33 -8.60 -4.53 1.98
C ASP A 33 -7.89 -3.39 1.22
N CYS A 34 -8.06 -2.14 1.65
CA CYS A 34 -7.36 -0.99 1.08
C CYS A 34 -5.84 -1.08 1.27
N TYR A 35 -5.38 -1.35 2.50
CA TYR A 35 -3.95 -1.49 2.78
C TYR A 35 -3.32 -2.56 1.91
N LYS A 36 -3.98 -3.72 1.82
CA LYS A 36 -3.52 -4.83 1.01
C LYS A 36 -3.41 -4.44 -0.46
N LEU A 37 -4.48 -3.87 -1.03
CA LEU A 37 -4.52 -3.48 -2.44
C LEU A 37 -3.46 -2.41 -2.76
N LEU A 38 -3.33 -1.36 -1.94
CA LEU A 38 -2.35 -0.30 -2.18
C LEU A 38 -0.91 -0.78 -1.95
N SER A 39 -0.69 -1.71 -1.02
CA SER A 39 0.62 -2.35 -0.84
C SER A 39 1.01 -3.19 -2.05
N GLU A 40 0.11 -4.05 -2.53
CA GLU A 40 0.34 -4.85 -3.73
C GLU A 40 0.53 -3.96 -4.97
N ALA A 41 -0.28 -2.91 -5.11
CA ALA A 41 -0.13 -1.95 -6.21
C ALA A 41 1.22 -1.21 -6.15
N LYS A 42 1.67 -0.80 -4.96
CA LYS A 42 2.99 -0.17 -4.80
C LYS A 42 4.11 -1.08 -5.26
N SER A 43 4.09 -2.36 -4.85
CA SER A 43 5.08 -3.34 -5.29
C SER A 43 5.04 -3.58 -6.80
N ALA A 44 3.84 -3.75 -7.38
CA ALA A 44 3.69 -3.95 -8.82
C ALA A 44 4.18 -2.74 -9.64
N ILE A 45 3.98 -1.52 -9.14
CA ILE A 45 4.49 -0.30 -9.79
C ILE A 45 6.02 -0.26 -9.74
N GLN A 46 6.63 -0.57 -8.60
CA GLN A 46 8.09 -0.62 -8.48
C GLN A 46 8.70 -1.64 -9.45
N GLU A 47 8.12 -2.84 -9.55
CA GLU A 47 8.56 -3.86 -10.51
C GLU A 47 8.38 -3.37 -11.97
N ALA A 48 7.25 -2.75 -12.29
CA ALA A 48 7.00 -2.21 -13.62
C ALA A 48 7.97 -1.09 -14.00
N THR A 49 8.38 -0.24 -13.05
CA THR A 49 9.35 0.83 -13.27
C THR A 49 10.70 0.29 -13.65
N VAL A 50 11.22 -0.73 -12.94
CA VAL A 50 12.49 -1.39 -13.28
C VAL A 50 12.44 -1.99 -14.68
N PHE A 51 11.36 -2.71 -15.00
CA PHE A 51 11.19 -3.27 -16.34
C PHE A 51 11.11 -2.19 -17.43
N THR A 52 10.44 -1.08 -17.14
CA THR A 52 10.30 0.04 -18.08
C THR A 52 11.65 0.71 -18.34
N GLU A 53 12.49 0.86 -17.31
CA GLU A 53 13.86 1.38 -17.45
C GLU A 53 14.66 0.57 -18.46
N GLU A 54 14.73 -0.74 -18.25
CA GLU A 54 15.47 -1.64 -19.15
C GLU A 54 14.97 -1.56 -20.59
N VAL A 55 13.64 -1.56 -20.79
CA VAL A 55 13.03 -1.51 -22.12
C VAL A 55 13.32 -0.19 -22.83
N VAL A 56 13.18 0.94 -22.13
CA VAL A 56 13.40 2.26 -22.73
C VAL A 56 14.88 2.48 -23.01
N GLU A 57 15.77 2.11 -22.10
CA GLU A 57 17.21 2.17 -22.34
C GLU A 57 17.62 1.36 -23.57
N SER A 58 17.12 0.13 -23.68
CA SER A 58 17.41 -0.76 -24.80
C SER A 58 16.92 -0.16 -26.14
N ALA A 59 15.73 0.43 -26.14
CA ALA A 59 15.19 1.10 -27.33
C ALA A 59 16.06 2.29 -27.77
N VAL A 60 16.53 3.11 -26.83
CA VAL A 60 17.42 4.24 -27.14
C VAL A 60 18.77 3.75 -27.63
N LYS A 61 19.39 2.75 -26.97
CA LYS A 61 20.63 2.11 -27.43
C LYS A 61 20.51 1.58 -28.86
N ALA A 62 19.38 0.97 -29.22
CA ALA A 62 19.15 0.47 -30.58
C ALA A 62 19.07 1.58 -31.63
N VAL A 63 18.46 2.73 -31.30
CA VAL A 63 18.43 3.90 -32.20
C VAL A 63 19.81 4.52 -32.33
N CYS A 64 20.51 4.68 -31.22
CA CYS A 64 21.87 5.23 -31.16
C CYS A 64 22.86 4.37 -31.94
N GLY A 65 22.78 3.04 -31.82
CA GLY A 65 23.60 2.11 -32.60
C GLY A 65 23.32 2.15 -34.11
N ARG A 66 22.12 2.57 -34.53
CA ARG A 66 21.78 2.75 -35.96
C ARG A 66 22.33 4.05 -36.54
N PHE A 67 22.50 5.08 -35.71
CA PHE A 67 22.93 6.42 -36.11
C PHE A 67 24.12 6.94 -35.30
N PRO A 68 25.24 6.19 -35.23
CA PRO A 68 26.32 6.45 -34.27
C PRO A 68 26.98 7.82 -34.46
N TYR A 69 27.08 8.33 -35.68
CA TYR A 69 27.74 9.60 -35.99
C TYR A 69 26.80 10.81 -36.04
N LEU A 70 25.48 10.58 -36.18
CA LEU A 70 24.50 11.66 -36.32
C LEU A 70 23.90 12.06 -34.97
N LEU A 71 23.85 11.12 -34.02
CA LEU A 71 23.22 11.30 -32.71
C LEU A 71 24.20 11.10 -31.56
N GLU A 72 25.50 10.99 -31.80
CA GLU A 72 26.51 10.64 -30.78
C GLU A 72 26.34 11.43 -29.48
N GLU A 73 26.34 12.76 -29.56
CA GLU A 73 26.21 13.65 -28.41
C GLU A 73 24.86 13.51 -27.69
N VAL A 74 23.77 13.36 -28.46
CA VAL A 74 22.42 13.20 -27.90
C VAL A 74 22.31 11.84 -27.20
N CYS A 75 22.81 10.78 -27.80
CA CYS A 75 22.84 9.44 -27.26
C CYS A 75 23.63 9.37 -25.95
N ASP A 76 24.82 9.97 -25.95
CA ASP A 76 25.65 10.09 -24.74
C ASP A 76 24.93 10.84 -23.61
N PHE A 77 24.22 11.91 -23.94
CA PHE A 77 23.44 12.67 -22.97
C PHE A 77 22.27 11.85 -22.40
N PHE A 78 21.54 11.12 -23.24
CA PHE A 78 20.43 10.29 -22.78
C PHE A 78 20.91 9.17 -21.87
N GLU A 79 21.94 8.44 -22.28
CA GLU A 79 22.52 7.33 -21.50
C GLU A 79 23.09 7.80 -20.15
N LYS A 80 23.82 8.91 -20.12
CA LYS A 80 24.58 9.32 -18.92
C LYS A 80 23.83 10.25 -17.97
N LYS A 81 22.77 10.92 -18.44
CA LYS A 81 22.13 12.00 -17.68
C LYS A 81 20.63 11.83 -17.58
N VAL A 82 19.96 11.49 -18.67
CA VAL A 82 18.49 11.46 -18.69
C VAL A 82 17.98 10.23 -17.97
N PHE A 83 18.48 9.04 -18.30
CA PHE A 83 17.98 7.80 -17.69
C PHE A 83 18.26 7.74 -16.19
N GLU A 84 19.52 7.95 -15.79
CA GLU A 84 19.89 7.94 -14.37
C GLU A 84 19.06 8.96 -13.56
N ALA A 85 18.90 10.20 -14.04
CA ALA A 85 18.16 11.21 -13.30
C ALA A 85 16.65 10.95 -13.28
N LEU A 86 16.08 10.47 -14.39
CA LEU A 86 14.65 10.23 -14.53
C LEU A 86 14.22 9.06 -13.63
N PHE A 87 14.88 7.90 -13.75
CA PHE A 87 14.48 6.72 -12.99
C PHE A 87 14.76 6.88 -11.50
N LYS A 88 15.88 7.51 -11.12
CA LYS A 88 16.10 7.91 -9.73
C LYS A 88 14.99 8.82 -9.19
N TRP A 89 14.51 9.78 -9.99
CA TRP A 89 13.39 10.63 -9.58
C TRP A 89 12.09 9.83 -9.43
N ILE A 90 11.81 8.87 -10.33
CA ILE A 90 10.63 7.99 -10.23
C ILE A 90 10.70 7.15 -8.96
N GLU A 91 11.82 6.46 -8.71
CA GLU A 91 12.02 5.64 -7.50
C GLU A 91 11.85 6.46 -6.21
N GLU A 92 12.38 7.69 -6.18
CA GLU A 92 12.20 8.59 -5.04
C GLU A 92 10.72 8.94 -4.80
N LYS A 93 9.93 9.08 -5.85
CA LYS A 93 8.48 9.33 -5.75
C LYS A 93 7.74 8.09 -5.27
N GLU A 94 8.07 6.91 -5.80
CA GLU A 94 7.51 5.64 -5.37
C GLU A 94 7.82 5.34 -3.89
N ARG A 95 9.04 5.62 -3.44
CA ARG A 95 9.42 5.45 -2.03
C ARG A 95 8.57 6.31 -1.11
N LYS A 96 8.27 7.54 -1.52
CA LYS A 96 7.42 8.50 -0.80
C LYS A 96 5.93 8.16 -0.85
N TRP A 97 5.52 7.17 -1.66
CA TRP A 97 4.15 6.66 -1.62
C TRP A 97 3.88 6.03 -0.26
N ASP A 98 3.06 6.72 0.52
CA ASP A 98 2.59 6.26 1.81
C ASP A 98 1.21 5.59 1.65
N VAL A 99 1.20 4.27 1.83
CA VAL A 99 0.01 3.42 1.69
C VAL A 99 -1.03 3.75 2.76
N GLU A 100 -0.56 4.08 3.98
CA GLU A 100 -1.42 4.34 5.13
C GLU A 100 -2.13 5.67 5.01
N ASN A 101 -1.39 6.71 4.66
CA ASN A 101 -1.98 8.00 4.29
C ASN A 101 -2.89 7.88 3.06
N GLY A 102 -2.58 6.98 2.11
CA GLY A 102 -3.42 6.71 0.95
C GLY A 102 -4.82 6.24 1.33
N CYS A 103 -4.91 5.21 2.17
CA CYS A 103 -6.20 4.64 2.62
C CYS A 103 -7.02 5.59 3.49
N GLU A 104 -6.36 6.40 4.33
CA GLU A 104 -7.02 7.47 5.07
C GLU A 104 -7.56 8.56 4.13
N HIS A 105 -6.77 8.95 3.11
CA HIS A 105 -7.12 10.03 2.18
C HIS A 105 -8.38 9.70 1.37
N ILE A 106 -8.49 8.45 0.89
CA ILE A 106 -9.67 7.96 0.15
C ILE A 106 -10.82 7.51 1.07
N ARG A 107 -10.70 7.74 2.39
CA ARG A 107 -11.72 7.47 3.42
C ARG A 107 -12.12 5.99 3.54
N LEU A 108 -11.23 5.08 3.15
CA LEU A 108 -11.40 3.65 3.42
C LEU A 108 -10.92 3.27 4.83
N CYS A 109 -10.02 4.08 5.40
CA CYS A 109 -9.59 4.00 6.79
C CYS A 109 -9.96 5.28 7.58
N PRO A 110 -10.24 5.17 8.89
CA PRO A 110 -10.39 6.33 9.77
C PRO A 110 -9.07 7.09 9.87
N ARG A 111 -9.13 8.43 10.02
CA ARG A 111 -7.94 9.27 10.20
C ARG A 111 -7.31 9.02 11.57
N SER A 112 -6.00 8.84 11.61
CA SER A 112 -5.18 8.52 12.80
C SER A 112 -5.21 9.51 13.99
N LYS A 113 -6.03 10.57 14.00
CA LYS A 113 -5.95 11.61 15.05
C LYS A 113 -6.55 11.26 16.40
N THR A 114 -7.38 10.24 16.57
CA THR A 114 -7.81 9.77 17.91
C THR A 114 -8.41 8.38 17.80
N THR A 115 -8.04 7.51 18.75
CA THR A 115 -8.49 6.12 18.93
C THR A 115 -7.55 5.08 18.34
N LYS A 116 -6.44 4.84 19.05
CA LYS A 116 -5.86 3.50 19.17
C LYS A 116 -6.91 2.59 19.79
N GLN A 117 -7.83 2.06 18.99
CA GLN A 117 -8.57 0.85 19.36
C GLN A 117 -8.08 -0.27 18.44
N HIS A 118 -7.20 -1.10 19.00
CA HIS A 118 -7.03 -2.50 18.64
C HIS A 118 -6.64 -2.86 17.19
N PHE A 119 -5.76 -2.10 16.54
CA PHE A 119 -5.04 -2.62 15.37
C PHE A 119 -3.71 -3.24 15.82
N ASN A 120 -3.78 -4.46 16.37
CA ASN A 120 -2.61 -5.32 16.51
C ASN A 120 -2.42 -6.06 15.18
N PHE A 121 -1.35 -5.75 14.46
CA PHE A 121 -0.82 -6.62 13.42
C PHE A 121 0.13 -7.61 14.10
N SER A 122 -0.31 -8.88 14.19
CA SER A 122 0.55 -10.06 14.30
C SER A 122 0.67 -10.70 12.93
#